data_AF-A0A813MHC5-F1
#
_entry.id   AF-A0A813MHC5-F1
#
_cell.length_a   1.000
_cell.length_b   1.000
_cell.length_c   1.000
_cell.angle_alpha   90.00
_cell.angle_beta   90.00
_cell.angle_gamma   90.00
#
_symmetry.space_group_name_H-M   'P 1'
#
loop_
_entity.id
_entity.type
_entity.pdbx_description
1 polymer ?
#
loop_
_entity_poly.entity_id
_entity_poly.type
_entity_poly.pdbx_seq_one_letter_code
_entity_poly.pdbx_strand_id
1 'polypeptide(L)'
;MMVGMRVWLIRKKIQKKHKKNPYIIRAYNDQLLQLERAFLNPLGQDSDHTDFKHFVYAPSKTNQYGVLGFPTVLDAITSGNKTEINNQIAIATFFVRGALSTLKEFDNFCS
;
A
#
# COMPACT_ATOMS: atom_id res chain seq x y z
N MET A 1 -8.21 22.21 8.56
CA MET A 1 -9.44 21.70 7.92
C MET A 1 -9.48 21.92 6.39
N MET A 2 -8.34 21.88 5.68
CA MET A 2 -8.25 22.29 4.26
C MET A 2 -7.78 21.17 3.30
N VAL A 3 -7.23 20.07 3.84
CA VAL A 3 -6.78 18.90 3.06
C VAL A 3 -7.97 18.10 2.50
N GLY A 4 -9.07 18.01 3.25
CA GLY A 4 -10.28 17.28 2.83
C GLY A 4 -10.94 17.86 1.58
N MET A 5 -10.84 19.17 1.36
CA MET A 5 -11.48 19.84 0.22
C MET A 5 -10.74 19.58 -1.11
N ARG A 6 -9.39 19.46 -1.06
CA ARG A 6 -8.58 19.07 -2.24
C ARG A 6 -8.81 17.61 -2.63
N VAL A 7 -8.84 16.70 -1.65
CA VAL A 7 -9.13 15.27 -1.89
C VAL A 7 -10.55 15.10 -2.45
N TRP A 8 -11.53 15.85 -1.92
CA TRP A 8 -12.90 15.82 -2.42
C TRP A 8 -13.02 16.31 -3.87
N LEU A 9 -12.32 17.39 -4.23
CA LEU A 9 -12.31 17.92 -5.60
C LEU A 9 -11.66 16.96 -6.59
N ILE A 10 -10.56 16.29 -6.20
CA ILE A 10 -9.91 15.26 -7.02
C ILE A 10 -10.88 14.11 -7.26
N ARG A 11 -11.52 13.60 -6.20
CA ARG A 11 -12.52 12.54 -6.27
C ARG A 11 -13.70 12.90 -7.17
N LYS A 12 -14.20 14.15 -7.10
CA LYS A 12 -15.30 14.63 -7.94
C LYS A 12 -14.92 14.75 -9.42
N LYS A 13 -13.68 15.17 -9.71
CA LYS A 13 -13.14 15.24 -11.07
C LYS A 13 -13.00 13.84 -11.69
N ILE A 14 -12.49 12.87 -10.91
CA ILE A 14 -12.47 11.45 -11.28
C ILE A 14 -13.91 10.98 -11.55
N GLN A 15 -14.86 11.17 -10.64
CA GLN A 15 -16.24 10.69 -10.88
C GLN A 15 -16.93 11.31 -12.11
N LYS A 16 -16.61 12.56 -12.49
CA LYS A 16 -17.23 13.22 -13.66
C LYS A 16 -16.67 12.73 -15.00
N LYS A 17 -15.36 12.44 -15.10
CA LYS A 17 -14.72 12.03 -16.38
C LYS A 17 -15.01 10.56 -16.74
N HIS A 18 -15.33 9.72 -15.74
CA HIS A 18 -15.37 8.26 -15.86
C HIS A 18 -16.70 7.65 -16.33
N LYS A 19 -17.81 8.39 -16.38
CA LYS A 19 -19.15 7.82 -16.65
C LYS A 19 -19.42 7.39 -18.10
N LYS A 20 -18.49 7.61 -19.04
CA LYS A 20 -18.77 7.40 -20.47
C LYS A 20 -18.37 6.02 -21.02
N ASN A 21 -17.42 5.31 -20.40
CA ASN A 21 -16.97 4.00 -20.89
C ASN A 21 -16.72 3.00 -19.73
N PRO A 22 -17.48 1.90 -19.63
CA PRO A 22 -17.34 0.91 -18.56
C PRO A 22 -15.97 0.19 -18.57
N TYR A 23 -15.30 0.07 -19.73
CA TYR A 23 -13.99 -0.57 -19.83
C TYR A 23 -12.89 0.23 -19.11
N ILE A 24 -12.94 1.56 -19.18
CA ILE A 24 -11.99 2.45 -18.49
C ILE A 24 -12.17 2.38 -16.98
N ILE A 25 -13.43 2.33 -16.50
CA ILE A 25 -13.72 2.13 -15.08
C ILE A 25 -13.15 0.79 -14.60
N ARG A 26 -13.34 -0.28 -15.38
CA ARG A 26 -12.84 -1.60 -15.01
C ARG A 26 -11.31 -1.64 -14.96
N ALA A 27 -10.63 -1.10 -15.97
CA ALA A 27 -9.17 -1.00 -15.97
C ALA A 27 -8.64 -0.25 -14.74
N TYR A 28 -9.31 0.82 -14.32
CA TYR A 28 -8.95 1.56 -13.12
C TYR A 28 -9.18 0.76 -11.83
N ASN A 29 -10.31 0.08 -11.71
CA ASN A 29 -10.58 -0.78 -10.55
C ASN A 29 -9.59 -1.94 -10.46
N ASP A 30 -9.23 -2.53 -11.60
CA ASP A 30 -8.24 -3.62 -11.67
C ASP A 30 -6.85 -3.11 -11.25
N GLN A 31 -6.48 -1.89 -11.62
CA GLN A 31 -5.24 -1.24 -11.17
C GLN A 31 -5.22 -1.01 -9.66
N LEU A 32 -6.32 -0.50 -9.08
CA LEU A 32 -6.44 -0.33 -7.63
C LEU A 32 -6.34 -1.67 -6.90
N LEU A 33 -6.96 -2.72 -7.43
CA LEU A 33 -6.87 -4.06 -6.88
C LEU A 33 -5.43 -4.61 -6.93
N GLN A 34 -4.72 -4.38 -8.04
CA GLN A 34 -3.32 -4.79 -8.19
C GLN A 34 -2.39 -4.05 -7.22
N LEU A 35 -2.64 -2.76 -6.98
CA LEU A 35 -1.88 -1.97 -6.01
C LEU A 35 -1.99 -2.56 -4.61
N GLU A 36 -3.20 -2.87 -4.14
CA GLU A 36 -3.38 -3.47 -2.81
C GLU A 36 -2.70 -4.85 -2.72
N ARG A 37 -2.79 -5.64 -3.79
CA ARG A 37 -2.12 -6.94 -3.87
C ARG A 37 -0.60 -6.85 -3.90
N ALA A 38 -0.03 -5.77 -4.43
CA ALA A 38 1.42 -5.57 -4.48
C ALA A 38 2.04 -5.44 -3.07
N PHE A 39 1.24 -5.12 -2.05
CA PHE A 39 1.68 -5.08 -0.65
C PHE A 39 1.55 -6.42 0.08
N LEU A 40 1.15 -7.50 -0.60
CA LEU A 40 1.07 -8.83 0.00
C LEU A 40 2.40 -9.59 -0.15
N ASN A 41 2.99 -9.98 0.98
CA ASN A 41 4.12 -10.89 1.02
C ASN A 41 3.64 -12.35 1.01
N PRO A 42 4.01 -13.19 0.02
CA PRO A 42 3.64 -14.60 0.01
C PRO A 42 4.24 -15.38 1.19
N LEU A 43 5.38 -14.93 1.73
CA LEU A 43 6.08 -15.58 2.83
C LEU A 43 5.50 -15.23 4.22
N GLY A 44 4.55 -14.30 4.29
CA GLY A 44 4.03 -13.78 5.57
C GLY A 44 4.96 -12.75 6.21
N GLN A 45 4.60 -12.30 7.41
CA GLN A 45 5.38 -11.31 8.17
C GLN A 45 6.57 -11.94 8.87
N ASP A 46 6.37 -13.14 9.44
CA ASP A 46 7.35 -13.90 10.22
C ASP A 46 7.06 -15.41 10.11
N SER A 47 8.01 -16.25 10.50
CA SER A 47 7.87 -17.72 10.53
C SER A 47 6.63 -18.20 11.30
N ASP A 48 6.25 -17.45 12.32
CA ASP A 48 5.20 -17.81 13.27
C ASP A 48 3.84 -17.19 12.88
N HIS A 49 3.84 -16.28 11.89
CA HIS A 49 2.70 -15.46 11.47
C HIS A 49 2.57 -15.46 9.94
N THR A 50 2.22 -16.62 9.38
CA THR A 50 2.03 -16.80 7.94
C THR A 50 0.74 -16.19 7.40
N ASP A 51 -0.24 -15.95 8.28
CA ASP A 51 -1.58 -15.48 7.90
C ASP A 51 -1.60 -13.96 7.65
N PHE A 52 -0.70 -13.22 8.28
CA PHE A 52 -0.54 -11.78 8.10
C PHE A 52 0.43 -11.50 6.95
N LYS A 53 -0.14 -11.37 5.75
CA LYS A 53 0.63 -11.15 4.52
C LYS A 53 0.76 -9.69 4.15
N HIS A 54 -0.06 -8.83 4.73
CA HIS A 54 -0.09 -7.43 4.34
C HIS A 54 1.09 -6.68 4.98
N PHE A 55 1.98 -6.15 4.14
CA PHE A 55 3.21 -5.52 4.59
C PHE A 55 2.98 -4.20 5.37
N VAL A 56 2.02 -3.39 4.91
CA VAL A 56 1.68 -2.11 5.58
C VAL A 56 0.86 -2.33 6.86
N TYR A 57 -0.05 -3.30 6.87
CA TYR A 57 -1.00 -3.54 7.96
C TYR A 57 -0.83 -4.94 8.51
N ALA A 58 -0.27 -5.04 9.70
CA ALA A 58 -0.22 -6.30 10.43
C ALA A 58 -0.15 -6.00 11.93
N PRO A 59 -0.51 -6.95 12.80
CA PRO A 59 -0.24 -6.80 14.22
C PRO A 59 1.27 -6.65 14.44
N SER A 60 1.66 -5.70 15.28
CA SER A 60 3.04 -5.63 15.77
C SER A 60 3.24 -6.72 16.82
N LYS A 61 4.46 -7.26 16.90
CA LYS A 61 4.85 -8.25 17.93
C LYS A 61 4.73 -7.66 19.33
N THR A 62 4.97 -6.36 19.48
CA THR A 62 4.97 -5.66 20.76
C THR A 62 3.61 -5.06 21.12
N ASN A 63 2.74 -4.77 20.14
CA ASN A 63 1.38 -4.29 20.39
C ASN A 63 0.40 -4.68 19.27
N GLN A 64 -0.50 -5.62 19.57
CA GLN A 64 -1.52 -6.10 18.61
C GLN A 64 -2.66 -5.09 18.35
N TYR A 65 -2.81 -4.05 19.18
CA TYR A 65 -3.88 -3.04 19.07
C TYR A 65 -3.40 -1.68 18.54
N GLY A 66 -2.11 -1.54 18.23
CA GLY A 66 -1.54 -0.30 17.69
C GLY A 66 -1.92 -0.09 16.22
N VAL A 67 -2.58 1.03 15.91
CA VAL A 67 -2.82 1.46 14.52
C VAL A 67 -1.54 2.14 14.00
N LEU A 68 -0.48 1.36 13.83
CA LEU A 68 0.78 1.83 13.26
C LEU A 68 1.05 1.08 11.96
N GLY A 69 1.38 1.83 10.91
CA GLY A 69 1.79 1.25 9.62
C GLY A 69 3.23 0.73 9.71
N PHE A 70 3.52 -0.30 8.92
CA PHE A 70 4.84 -0.95 8.86
C PHE A 70 5.32 -1.51 10.22
N PRO A 71 4.56 -2.45 10.81
CA PRO A 71 4.86 -2.99 12.13
C PRO A 71 6.25 -3.63 12.22
N THR A 72 6.73 -4.30 11.16
CA THR A 72 8.06 -4.93 11.16
C THR A 72 9.21 -3.94 11.30
N VAL A 73 9.09 -2.78 10.66
CA VAL A 73 10.09 -1.70 10.77
C VAL A 73 10.08 -1.11 12.17
N LEU A 74 8.88 -0.93 12.75
CA LEU A 74 8.74 -0.44 14.11
C LEU A 74 9.33 -1.43 15.12
N ASP A 75 8.99 -2.71 15.00
CA ASP A 75 9.51 -3.78 15.86
C ASP A 75 11.04 -3.84 15.76
N ALA A 76 11.61 -3.72 14.56
CA ALA A 76 13.07 -3.62 14.37
C ALA A 76 13.68 -2.41 15.07
N ILE A 77 13.06 -1.23 14.98
CA ILE A 77 13.50 -0.02 15.68
C ILE A 77 13.47 -0.22 17.19
N THR A 78 12.39 -0.80 17.73
CA THR A 78 12.26 -1.06 19.18
C THR A 78 13.27 -2.07 19.69
N SER A 79 13.67 -3.05 18.87
CA SER A 79 14.73 -4.00 19.20
C SER A 79 16.13 -3.37 19.30
N GLY A 80 16.32 -2.17 18.73
CA GLY A 80 17.59 -1.46 18.69
C GLY A 80 18.64 -2.07 17.76
N ASN A 81 18.31 -3.11 16.99
CA ASN A 81 19.26 -3.78 16.10
C ASN A 81 19.38 -3.08 14.75
N LYS A 82 20.50 -2.38 14.53
CA LYS A 82 20.75 -1.59 13.31
C LYS A 82 20.75 -2.41 12.02
N THR A 83 21.18 -3.67 12.06
CA THR A 83 21.17 -4.53 10.87
C THR A 83 19.75 -4.89 10.47
N GLU A 84 18.90 -5.21 11.44
CA GLU A 84 17.50 -5.55 11.22
C GLU A 84 16.71 -4.33 10.71
N ILE A 85 16.97 -3.14 11.25
CA ILE A 85 16.37 -1.89 10.77
C ILE A 85 16.68 -1.69 9.28
N ASN A 86 17.95 -1.82 8.87
CA ASN A 86 18.35 -1.65 7.48
C ASN A 86 17.71 -2.70 6.56
N ASN A 87 17.61 -3.94 7.02
CA ASN A 87 16.96 -5.02 6.27
C ASN A 87 15.46 -4.72 6.06
N GLN A 88 14.74 -4.37 7.13
CA GLN A 88 13.32 -4.07 7.05
C GLN A 88 13.02 -2.82 6.19
N ILE A 89 13.90 -1.80 6.21
CA ILE A 89 13.80 -0.65 5.30
C ILE A 89 14.00 -1.06 3.84
N ALA A 90 14.96 -1.96 3.56
CA ALA A 90 15.19 -2.45 2.21
C ALA A 90 13.97 -3.21 1.67
N ILE A 91 13.38 -4.08 2.50
CA ILE A 91 12.15 -4.81 2.19
C ILE A 91 10.99 -3.83 1.96
N ALA A 92 10.82 -2.83 2.83
CA ALA A 92 9.79 -1.81 2.65
C ALA A 92 9.94 -1.06 1.33
N THR A 93 11.16 -0.69 0.99
CA THR A 93 11.47 0.00 -0.25
C THR A 93 11.15 -0.87 -1.47
N PHE A 94 11.40 -2.18 -1.39
CA PHE A 94 11.05 -3.13 -2.45
C PHE A 94 9.54 -3.19 -2.68
N PHE A 95 8.74 -3.36 -1.62
CA PHE A 95 7.28 -3.39 -1.74
C PHE A 95 6.69 -2.07 -2.23
N VAL A 96 7.17 -0.93 -1.73
CA VAL A 96 6.73 0.39 -2.20
C VAL A 96 7.05 0.57 -3.69
N ARG A 97 8.26 0.19 -4.12
CA ARG A 97 8.62 0.23 -5.55
C ARG A 97 7.77 -0.72 -6.40
N GLY A 98 7.49 -1.92 -5.90
CA GLY A 98 6.60 -2.87 -6.55
C GLY A 98 5.17 -2.33 -6.69
N ALA A 99 4.64 -1.68 -5.66
CA ALA A 99 3.34 -1.03 -5.73
C ALA A 99 3.34 0.14 -6.71
N LEU A 100 4.40 0.97 -6.70
CA LEU A 100 4.53 2.09 -7.63
C LEU A 100 4.54 1.64 -9.10
N SER A 101 5.14 0.48 -9.40
CA SER A 101 5.17 -0.03 -10.79
C SER A 101 3.79 -0.48 -11.31
N THR A 102 2.83 -0.76 -10.42
CA THR A 102 1.44 -1.06 -10.81
C THR A 102 0.67 0.18 -11.24
N LEU A 103 1.12 1.38 -10.83
CA LEU A 103 0.41 2.62 -11.11
C LEU A 103 0.73 3.13 -12.53
N LYS A 104 -0.24 2.99 -13.43
CA LYS A 104 -0.24 3.69 -14.71
C LYS A 104 -0.80 5.10 -14.56
N GLU A 105 -0.21 6.05 -15.27
CA GLU A 105 -0.75 7.41 -15.36
C GLU A 105 -2.15 7.41 -15.98
N PHE A 106 -3.02 8.25 -15.43
CA PHE A 106 -4.44 8.31 -15.80
C PHE A 106 -4.69 8.70 -17.26
N ASP A 107 -3.81 9.51 -17.85
CA ASP A 107 -4.00 10.01 -19.20
C ASP A 107 -3.83 8.92 -20.26
N ASN A 108 -3.12 7.83 -19.94
CA ASN A 108 -2.91 6.67 -20.81
C ASN A 108 -4.17 5.83 -21.05
N PHE A 109 -5.27 6.08 -20.33
CA PHE A 109 -6.53 5.36 -20.52
C PHE A 109 -7.54 6.09 -21.41
N CYS A 110 -7.24 7.33 -21.80
CA CYS A 110 -8.15 8.21 -22.55
C CYS A 110 -7.65 8.58 -23.96
N SER A 111 -6.50 8.07 -24.37
CA SER A 111 -5.95 8.16 -25.74
C SER A 111 -6.62 7.15 -26.67
#